data_AF-A0A336N2Z6-F1
#
_entry.id   AF-A0A336N2Z6-F1
#
_cell.length_a   1.000
_cell.length_b   1.000
_cell.length_c   1.000
_cell.angle_alpha   90.00
_cell.angle_beta   90.00
_cell.angle_gamma   90.00
#
_symmetry.space_group_name_H-M   'P 1'
#
loop_
_entity.id
_entity.type
_entity.pdbx_description
1 polymer ?
#
loop_
_entity_poly.entity_id
_entity_poly.type
_entity_poly.pdbx_seq_one_letter_code
_entity_poly.pdbx_strand_id
1 'polypeptide(L)'
;MHKYITKIALCSSVLLLSACGSLTTDSSQSPAAVVTAGNTDIQALIKKAEALPSFEYIHNNTQYIAYLNGQPELIKVSNGTDNKLFFYKGGKVFVIQNNREVYQISGQNHQQEALVAEAAKLQKMLGPNSADKGASNVKTGSDAKLNYLCITKIQQVAQTKRVFRSSANAANSDSRLTADVRLNGNQFYKMDCQLAGERVAKLSLIKK
;
A
#
# COMPACT_ATOMS: atom_id res chain seq x y z
N MET A 1 -64.89 34.32 -27.59
CA MET A 1 -65.25 32.98 -28.13
C MET A 1 -65.07 31.98 -26.98
N HIS A 2 -66.16 31.40 -26.45
CA HIS A 2 -66.47 29.96 -26.54
C HIS A 2 -65.30 29.05 -26.08
N LYS A 3 -65.32 28.54 -24.83
CA LYS A 3 -65.76 27.17 -24.40
C LYS A 3 -64.92 26.04 -25.06
N TYR A 4 -64.41 25.04 -24.33
CA TYR A 4 -65.17 23.95 -23.69
C TYR A 4 -64.56 23.35 -22.40
N ILE A 5 -65.34 22.48 -21.74
CA ILE A 5 -65.07 21.73 -20.49
C ILE A 5 -65.22 20.23 -20.75
N THR A 6 -64.34 19.40 -20.19
CA THR A 6 -64.54 17.97 -19.83
C THR A 6 -63.43 17.60 -18.82
N LYS A 7 -63.60 17.11 -17.57
CA LYS A 7 -64.52 16.21 -16.82
C LYS A 7 -64.35 14.69 -17.04
N ILE A 8 -64.24 13.99 -15.89
CA ILE A 8 -64.53 12.55 -15.57
C ILE A 8 -63.44 11.51 -15.97
N ALA A 9 -63.01 10.55 -15.13
CA ALA A 9 -63.15 10.37 -13.66
C ALA A 9 -62.18 9.31 -13.04
N LEU A 10 -62.20 9.20 -11.71
CA LEU A 10 -61.77 8.15 -10.77
C LEU A 10 -61.64 6.68 -11.25
N CYS A 11 -60.71 5.95 -10.62
CA CYS A 11 -61.04 4.71 -9.88
C CYS A 11 -59.99 4.37 -8.80
N SER A 12 -60.42 4.26 -7.54
CA SER A 12 -59.58 3.89 -6.39
C SER A 12 -59.70 2.39 -6.10
N SER A 13 -58.59 1.72 -5.81
CA SER A 13 -58.60 0.37 -5.20
C SER A 13 -57.53 0.27 -4.13
N VAL A 14 -57.94 0.39 -2.87
CA VAL A 14 -57.11 0.02 -1.71
C VAL A 14 -57.25 -1.48 -1.49
N LEU A 15 -56.14 -2.22 -1.56
CA LEU A 15 -56.08 -3.61 -1.08
C LEU A 15 -55.30 -3.65 0.23
N LEU A 16 -56.04 -3.54 1.33
CA LEU A 16 -55.56 -3.92 2.65
C LEU A 16 -55.62 -5.45 2.75
N LEU A 17 -54.46 -6.09 2.87
CA LEU A 17 -54.34 -7.48 3.30
C LEU A 17 -53.67 -7.52 4.67
N SER A 18 -54.50 -7.60 5.71
CA SER A 18 -54.08 -7.90 7.06
C SER A 18 -53.85 -9.41 7.21
N ALA A 19 -52.65 -9.80 7.62
CA ALA A 19 -52.39 -11.13 8.17
C ALA A 19 -51.43 -11.00 9.37
N CYS A 20 -51.92 -11.30 10.56
CA CYS A 20 -51.09 -11.39 11.76
C CYS A 20 -50.26 -12.68 11.70
N GLY A 21 -48.95 -12.55 11.89
CA GLY A 21 -48.03 -13.68 12.04
C GLY A 21 -46.92 -13.29 13.00
N SER A 22 -47.12 -13.54 14.30
CA SER A 22 -46.15 -13.21 15.34
C SER A 22 -45.01 -14.23 15.39
N LEU A 23 -43.80 -13.80 15.05
CA LEU A 23 -42.56 -14.48 15.43
C LEU A 23 -41.57 -13.46 16.01
N THR A 24 -41.05 -13.77 17.19
CA THR A 24 -39.97 -13.02 17.85
C THR A 24 -38.63 -13.31 17.19
N THR A 25 -37.83 -12.28 16.94
CA THR A 25 -36.36 -12.43 16.86
C THR A 25 -35.65 -11.12 17.15
N ASP A 26 -34.67 -11.17 18.05
CA ASP A 26 -33.78 -10.04 18.36
C ASP A 26 -33.07 -9.50 17.12
N SER A 27 -33.26 -8.22 16.81
CA SER A 27 -32.38 -7.47 15.93
C SER A 27 -31.20 -6.87 16.71
N SER A 28 -30.53 -7.71 17.49
CA SER A 28 -29.17 -7.40 17.94
C SER A 28 -28.28 -7.30 16.70
N GLN A 29 -27.86 -6.08 16.35
CA GLN A 29 -26.84 -5.85 15.33
C GLN A 29 -25.55 -6.53 15.79
N SER A 30 -25.29 -7.72 15.25
CA SER A 30 -24.07 -8.46 15.53
C SER A 30 -22.87 -7.59 15.10
N PRO A 31 -21.88 -7.33 15.98
CA PRO A 31 -20.66 -6.66 15.58
C PRO A 31 -20.00 -7.41 14.42
N ALA A 32 -19.34 -6.66 13.53
CA ALA A 32 -18.60 -7.26 12.42
C ALA A 32 -17.68 -8.37 12.96
N ALA A 33 -17.88 -9.61 12.50
CA ALA A 33 -17.12 -10.73 12.99
C ALA A 33 -15.63 -10.47 12.76
N VAL A 34 -14.86 -10.43 13.84
CA VAL A 34 -13.40 -10.61 13.78
C VAL A 34 -13.19 -12.05 13.36
N VAL A 35 -13.23 -12.29 12.05
CA VAL A 35 -12.89 -13.58 11.47
C VAL A 35 -11.38 -13.72 11.67
N THR A 36 -11.00 -14.39 12.75
CA THR A 36 -9.72 -15.05 12.91
C THR A 36 -9.58 -16.10 11.82
N ALA A 37 -9.30 -15.65 10.59
CA ALA A 37 -8.67 -16.48 9.57
C ALA A 37 -7.48 -17.15 10.25
N GLY A 38 -7.44 -18.48 10.19
CA GLY A 38 -6.53 -19.25 11.03
C GLY A 38 -5.11 -18.75 10.83
N ASN A 39 -4.31 -18.66 11.90
CA ASN A 39 -2.91 -18.21 11.81
C ASN A 39 -2.16 -18.94 10.68
N THR A 40 -2.47 -20.23 10.48
CA THR A 40 -2.05 -21.09 9.36
C THR A 40 -2.25 -20.46 7.97
N ASP A 41 -3.41 -19.85 7.68
CA ASP A 41 -3.72 -19.25 6.38
C ASP A 41 -2.84 -18.03 6.10
N ILE A 42 -2.63 -17.20 7.12
CA ILE A 42 -1.75 -16.03 7.01
C ILE A 42 -0.29 -16.46 6.85
N GLN A 43 0.16 -17.49 7.58
CA GLN A 43 1.51 -18.06 7.40
C GLN A 43 1.71 -18.63 5.98
N ALA A 44 0.68 -19.22 5.38
CA ALA A 44 0.73 -19.68 3.98
C ALA A 44 0.88 -18.50 2.99
N LEU A 45 0.13 -17.41 3.20
CA LEU A 45 0.28 -16.18 2.41
C LEU A 45 1.68 -15.54 2.56
N ILE A 46 2.22 -15.49 3.78
CA ILE A 46 3.58 -14.98 4.05
C ILE A 46 4.61 -15.82 3.29
N LYS A 47 4.62 -17.15 3.49
CA LYS A 47 5.59 -18.04 2.83
C LYS A 47 5.53 -17.95 1.31
N LYS A 48 4.34 -17.83 0.73
CA LYS A 48 4.17 -17.65 -0.71
C LYS A 48 4.80 -16.33 -1.18
N ALA A 49 4.54 -15.23 -0.49
CA ALA A 49 5.08 -13.93 -0.87
C ALA A 49 6.59 -13.81 -0.62
N GLU A 50 7.12 -14.47 0.41
CA GLU A 50 8.56 -14.48 0.74
C GLU A 50 9.44 -15.13 -0.32
N ALA A 51 8.88 -15.96 -1.20
CA ALA A 51 9.57 -16.50 -2.36
C ALA A 51 9.75 -15.49 -3.52
N LEU A 52 9.12 -14.30 -3.44
CA LEU A 52 9.22 -13.26 -4.46
C LEU A 52 10.43 -12.33 -4.22
N PRO A 53 10.98 -11.70 -5.28
CA PRO A 53 11.96 -10.63 -5.15
C PRO A 53 11.46 -9.51 -4.23
N SER A 54 12.30 -9.07 -3.29
CA SER A 54 11.94 -8.06 -2.31
C SER A 54 12.61 -6.70 -2.54
N PHE A 55 11.98 -5.66 -1.99
CA PHE A 55 12.57 -4.34 -1.77
C PHE A 55 12.44 -3.99 -0.28
N GLU A 56 13.58 -3.78 0.36
CA GLU A 56 13.67 -3.31 1.75
C GLU A 56 13.88 -1.80 1.79
N TYR A 57 13.06 -1.12 2.58
CA TYR A 57 13.21 0.31 2.88
C TYR A 57 13.31 0.51 4.39
N ILE A 58 14.34 1.20 4.86
CA ILE A 58 14.50 1.60 6.26
C ILE A 58 14.40 3.12 6.33
N HIS A 59 13.50 3.63 7.17
CA HIS A 59 13.37 5.06 7.45
C HIS A 59 13.37 5.30 8.96
N ASN A 60 14.50 5.81 9.45
CA ASN A 60 14.80 5.89 10.88
C ASN A 60 14.60 4.52 11.56
N ASN A 61 13.58 4.38 12.42
CA ASN A 61 13.31 3.18 13.20
C ASN A 61 12.28 2.24 12.56
N THR A 62 11.69 2.63 11.42
CA THR A 62 10.70 1.81 10.71
C THR A 62 11.33 1.07 9.55
N GLN A 63 11.17 -0.26 9.53
CA GLN A 63 11.53 -1.13 8.42
C GLN A 63 10.28 -1.48 7.61
N TYR A 64 10.42 -1.44 6.29
CA TYR A 64 9.41 -1.87 5.33
C TYR A 64 10.04 -2.94 4.43
N ILE A 65 9.33 -4.04 4.18
CA ILE A 65 9.76 -5.06 3.21
C ILE A 65 8.60 -5.34 2.27
N ALA A 66 8.75 -4.98 0.99
CA ALA A 66 7.76 -5.26 -0.05
C ALA A 66 8.22 -6.43 -0.92
N TYR A 67 7.35 -7.42 -1.10
CA TYR A 67 7.59 -8.59 -1.93
C TYR A 67 6.82 -8.43 -3.25
N LEU A 68 7.52 -8.55 -4.38
CA LEU A 68 7.10 -7.96 -5.65
C LEU A 68 6.94 -9.00 -6.77
N ASN A 69 5.74 -9.06 -7.36
CA ASN A 69 5.44 -9.78 -8.60
C ASN A 69 4.85 -8.79 -9.62
N GLY A 70 5.69 -7.88 -10.15
CA GLY A 70 5.27 -6.74 -10.97
C GLY A 70 4.49 -5.63 -10.20
N GLN A 71 3.88 -5.96 -9.07
CA GLN A 71 3.35 -5.10 -8.02
C GLN A 71 3.63 -5.75 -6.66
N PRO A 72 3.50 -5.03 -5.52
CA PRO A 72 3.51 -5.67 -4.21
C PRO A 72 2.42 -6.74 -4.10
N GLU A 73 2.77 -7.93 -3.61
CA GLU A 73 1.83 -8.96 -3.14
C GLU A 73 1.75 -8.97 -1.59
N LEU A 74 2.86 -8.67 -0.91
CA LEU A 74 2.94 -8.45 0.53
C LEU A 74 3.80 -7.22 0.82
N ILE A 75 3.36 -6.38 1.76
CA ILE A 75 4.19 -5.37 2.41
C ILE A 75 4.19 -5.66 3.92
N LYS A 76 5.37 -5.88 4.48
CA LYS A 76 5.60 -5.91 5.93
C LYS A 76 6.03 -4.53 6.39
N VAL A 77 5.55 -4.11 7.56
CA VAL A 77 5.97 -2.90 8.27
C VAL A 77 6.33 -3.30 9.70
N SER A 78 7.49 -2.91 10.18
CA SER A 78 7.92 -3.13 11.57
C SER A 78 8.47 -1.83 12.16
N ASN A 79 8.00 -1.47 13.35
CA ASN A 79 8.41 -0.28 14.10
C ASN A 79 8.44 -0.61 15.60
N GLY A 80 9.53 -1.21 16.06
CA GLY A 80 9.64 -1.73 17.43
C GLY A 80 8.63 -2.86 17.67
N THR A 81 7.64 -2.62 18.53
CA THR A 81 6.57 -3.59 18.83
C THR A 81 5.49 -3.68 17.75
N ASP A 82 5.29 -2.61 16.99
CA ASP A 82 4.21 -2.53 15.99
C ASP A 82 4.61 -3.23 14.70
N ASN A 83 3.82 -4.22 14.32
CA ASN A 83 4.04 -5.05 13.14
C ASN A 83 2.76 -5.14 12.31
N LYS A 84 2.82 -4.72 11.04
CA LYS A 84 1.70 -4.79 10.10
C LYS A 84 2.06 -5.59 8.87
N LEU A 85 1.11 -6.38 8.38
CA LEU A 85 1.18 -7.05 7.09
C LEU A 85 0.03 -6.57 6.21
N PHE A 86 0.33 -6.15 4.99
CA PHE A 86 -0.65 -5.76 3.99
C PHE A 86 -0.52 -6.71 2.79
N PHE A 87 -1.55 -7.50 2.52
CA PHE A 87 -1.58 -8.45 1.40
C PHE A 87 -2.42 -7.88 0.26
N TYR A 88 -1.89 -7.96 -0.96
CA TYR A 88 -2.46 -7.34 -2.15
C TYR A 88 -2.75 -8.38 -3.23
N LYS A 89 -3.85 -8.20 -3.96
CA LYS A 89 -4.24 -9.01 -5.11
C LYS A 89 -4.83 -8.09 -6.18
N GLY A 90 -4.35 -8.20 -7.42
CA GLY A 90 -4.76 -7.29 -8.51
C GLY A 90 -4.48 -5.81 -8.20
N GLY A 91 -3.48 -5.52 -7.36
CA GLY A 91 -3.15 -4.16 -6.93
C GLY A 91 -4.13 -3.54 -5.92
N LYS A 92 -4.99 -4.32 -5.27
CA LYS A 92 -5.82 -3.86 -4.14
C LYS A 92 -5.49 -4.67 -2.89
N VAL A 93 -5.52 -4.04 -1.72
CA VAL A 93 -5.37 -4.74 -0.43
C VAL A 93 -6.60 -5.62 -0.20
N PHE A 94 -6.40 -6.87 0.23
CA PHE A 94 -7.49 -7.83 0.52
C PHE A 94 -7.39 -8.44 1.93
N VAL A 95 -6.20 -8.48 2.52
CA VAL A 95 -6.00 -8.80 3.95
C VAL A 95 -5.05 -7.78 4.56
N ILE A 96 -5.38 -7.35 5.78
CA ILE A 96 -4.49 -6.57 6.64
C ILE A 96 -4.35 -7.31 7.97
N GLN A 97 -3.13 -7.58 8.41
CA GLN A 97 -2.84 -7.96 9.79
C GLN A 97 -2.23 -6.75 10.51
N ASN A 98 -2.79 -6.37 11.65
CA ASN A 98 -2.26 -5.35 12.55
C ASN A 98 -1.94 -6.02 13.89
N ASN A 99 -0.64 -6.22 14.17
CA ASN A 99 -0.15 -7.03 15.28
C ASN A 99 -0.74 -8.46 15.29
N ARG A 100 -1.80 -8.71 16.07
CA ARG A 100 -2.51 -10.01 16.11
C ARG A 100 -3.89 -9.97 15.45
N GLU A 101 -4.40 -8.80 15.14
CA GLU A 101 -5.74 -8.61 14.56
C GLU A 101 -5.66 -8.78 13.04
N VAL A 102 -6.60 -9.53 12.47
CA VAL A 102 -6.66 -9.83 11.03
C VAL A 102 -7.98 -9.30 10.48
N TYR A 103 -7.90 -8.49 9.44
CA TYR A 103 -9.05 -7.92 8.75
C TYR A 103 -9.07 -8.41 7.30
N GLN A 104 -10.16 -9.08 6.92
CA GLN A 104 -10.50 -9.39 5.54
C GLN A 104 -11.15 -8.14 4.92
N ILE A 105 -10.52 -7.56 3.90
CA ILE A 105 -11.01 -6.33 3.26
C ILE A 105 -11.97 -6.70 2.13
N SER A 106 -13.27 -6.57 2.39
CA SER A 106 -14.34 -6.76 1.42
C SER A 106 -15.33 -5.59 1.44
N GLY A 107 -15.73 -5.13 0.25
CA GLY A 107 -16.68 -4.02 0.10
C GLY A 107 -16.20 -2.67 0.63
N GLN A 108 -17.14 -1.76 0.87
CA GLN A 108 -16.92 -0.46 1.51
C GLN A 108 -17.12 -0.57 3.02
N ASN A 109 -16.21 -1.22 3.74
CA ASN A 109 -16.23 -1.19 5.20
C ASN A 109 -15.44 0.01 5.73
N HIS A 110 -16.16 1.01 6.25
CA HIS A 110 -15.57 2.24 6.80
C HIS A 110 -14.72 2.00 8.06
N GLN A 111 -14.90 0.88 8.77
CA GLN A 111 -14.20 0.61 10.03
C GLN A 111 -12.67 0.44 9.87
N GLN A 112 -12.16 0.14 8.67
CA GLN A 112 -10.72 -0.02 8.39
C GLN A 112 -10.19 1.01 7.38
N GLU A 113 -10.93 2.10 7.12
CA GLU A 113 -10.61 3.07 6.06
C GLU A 113 -9.19 3.66 6.20
N ALA A 114 -8.74 3.95 7.43
CA ALA A 114 -7.38 4.42 7.70
C ALA A 114 -6.29 3.39 7.33
N LEU A 115 -6.49 2.10 7.62
CA LEU A 115 -5.57 1.02 7.28
C LEU A 115 -5.55 0.75 5.76
N VAL A 116 -6.70 0.89 5.09
CA VAL A 116 -6.79 0.78 3.62
C VAL A 116 -6.10 1.97 2.94
N ALA A 117 -6.22 3.17 3.48
CA ALA A 117 -5.50 4.36 3.01
C ALA A 117 -3.97 4.24 3.23
N GLU A 118 -3.55 3.71 4.38
CA GLU A 118 -2.15 3.37 4.65
C GLU A 118 -1.62 2.35 3.63
N ALA A 119 -2.36 1.27 3.37
CA ALA A 119 -2.02 0.26 2.37
C ALA A 119 -1.82 0.88 0.97
N ALA A 120 -2.77 1.71 0.50
CA ALA A 120 -2.66 2.39 -0.79
C ALA A 120 -1.43 3.32 -0.87
N LYS A 121 -1.10 4.03 0.22
CA LYS A 121 0.12 4.85 0.32
C LYS A 121 1.38 4.00 0.24
N LEU A 122 1.45 2.90 1.00
CA LEU A 122 2.59 1.97 1.03
C LEU A 122 2.81 1.30 -0.33
N GLN A 123 1.74 0.87 -1.00
CA GLN A 123 1.82 0.28 -2.33
C GLN A 123 2.46 1.23 -3.35
N LYS A 124 2.05 2.51 -3.36
CA LYS A 124 2.65 3.54 -4.22
C LYS A 124 4.12 3.82 -3.85
N MET A 125 4.43 3.79 -2.56
CA MET A 125 5.76 4.07 -2.01
C MET A 125 6.77 2.95 -2.32
N LEU A 126 6.34 1.69 -2.24
CA LEU A 126 7.22 0.51 -2.24
C LEU A 126 7.08 -0.39 -3.48
N GLY A 127 6.10 -0.15 -4.36
CA GLY A 127 6.00 -0.80 -5.66
C GLY A 127 7.12 -0.41 -6.64
N PRO A 128 7.09 -0.93 -7.88
CA PRO A 128 8.07 -0.54 -8.89
C PRO A 128 7.85 0.89 -9.39
N ASN A 129 8.93 1.58 -9.72
CA ASN A 129 8.90 2.87 -10.41
C ASN A 129 9.32 2.75 -11.90
N SER A 130 9.43 3.89 -12.58
CA SER A 130 9.85 3.96 -13.98
C SER A 130 11.29 3.51 -14.19
N ALA A 131 12.20 3.83 -13.26
CA ALA A 131 13.60 3.43 -13.35
C ALA A 131 13.78 1.91 -13.18
N ASP A 132 13.03 1.26 -12.27
CA ASP A 132 13.01 -0.20 -12.13
C ASP A 132 12.59 -0.93 -13.42
N LYS A 133 11.71 -0.32 -14.22
CA LYS A 133 11.21 -0.87 -15.50
C LYS A 133 12.12 -0.57 -16.69
N GLY A 134 12.91 0.50 -16.60
CA GLY A 134 13.78 1.00 -17.67
C GLY A 134 15.26 0.74 -17.46
N ALA A 135 15.66 0.05 -16.39
CA ALA A 135 17.06 -0.06 -15.96
C ALA A 135 18.00 -0.65 -17.03
N SER A 136 17.55 -1.65 -17.79
CA SER A 136 18.27 -2.24 -18.93
C SER A 136 18.52 -1.25 -20.07
N ASN A 137 17.69 -0.21 -20.21
CA ASN A 137 17.81 0.81 -21.25
C ASN A 137 18.73 1.97 -20.85
N VAL A 138 19.24 2.00 -19.62
CA VAL A 138 20.15 3.05 -19.13
C VAL A 138 21.56 2.78 -19.67
N LYS A 139 21.88 3.36 -20.83
CA LYS A 139 23.17 3.24 -21.54
C LYS A 139 24.28 4.17 -21.01
N THR A 140 24.26 4.50 -19.72
CA THR A 140 25.30 5.32 -19.07
C THR A 140 26.30 4.43 -18.33
N GLY A 141 27.42 5.00 -17.89
CA GLY A 141 28.38 4.28 -17.02
C GLY A 141 27.73 3.77 -15.74
N SER A 142 28.30 2.73 -15.13
CA SER A 142 27.76 2.02 -13.97
C SER A 142 27.39 2.97 -12.82
N ASP A 143 28.28 3.88 -12.45
CA ASP A 143 28.03 4.94 -11.47
C ASP A 143 26.79 5.78 -11.79
N ALA A 144 26.64 6.21 -13.04
CA ALA A 144 25.51 7.03 -13.46
C ALA A 144 24.19 6.24 -13.41
N LYS A 145 24.21 4.95 -13.76
CA LYS A 145 23.07 4.04 -13.62
C LYS A 145 22.70 3.82 -12.15
N LEU A 146 23.67 3.50 -11.30
CA LEU A 146 23.50 3.36 -9.84
C LEU A 146 22.89 4.63 -9.22
N ASN A 147 23.47 5.79 -9.54
CA ASN A 147 22.98 7.09 -9.09
C ASN A 147 21.53 7.36 -9.54
N TYR A 148 21.19 7.08 -10.80
CA TYR A 148 19.83 7.25 -11.34
C TYR A 148 18.81 6.34 -10.64
N LEU A 149 19.12 5.05 -10.49
CA LEU A 149 18.25 4.07 -9.82
C LEU A 149 17.98 4.46 -8.36
N CYS A 150 19.04 4.78 -7.61
CA CYS A 150 18.94 5.18 -6.21
C CYS A 150 18.15 6.48 -6.03
N ILE A 151 18.42 7.53 -6.81
CA ILE A 151 17.72 8.82 -6.68
C ILE A 151 16.24 8.68 -7.07
N THR A 152 15.92 7.92 -8.12
CA THR A 152 14.51 7.69 -8.50
C THR A 152 13.75 6.90 -7.42
N LYS A 153 14.41 5.91 -6.77
CA LYS A 153 13.81 5.19 -5.65
C LYS A 153 13.62 6.09 -4.43
N ILE A 154 14.57 6.96 -4.09
CA ILE A 154 14.43 7.95 -3.01
C ILE A 154 13.25 8.90 -3.28
N GLN A 155 13.14 9.42 -4.50
CA GLN A 155 12.03 10.30 -4.88
C GLN A 155 10.66 9.62 -4.71
N GLN A 156 10.58 8.32 -5.01
CA GLN A 156 9.40 7.50 -4.78
C GLN A 156 9.10 7.31 -3.28
N VAL A 157 10.06 6.80 -2.49
CA VAL A 157 9.79 6.43 -1.09
C VAL A 157 9.60 7.64 -0.18
N ALA A 158 10.37 8.72 -0.40
CA ALA A 158 10.23 9.98 0.33
C ALA A 158 9.17 10.91 -0.27
N GLN A 159 8.45 10.45 -1.31
CA GLN A 159 7.34 11.15 -1.98
C GLN A 159 7.68 12.59 -2.40
N THR A 160 8.93 12.82 -2.84
CA THR A 160 9.46 14.16 -3.14
C THR A 160 10.25 14.16 -4.44
N LYS A 161 10.21 15.27 -5.19
CA LYS A 161 11.10 15.46 -6.36
C LYS A 161 12.46 16.05 -5.97
N ARG A 162 12.57 16.66 -4.77
CA ARG A 162 13.73 17.44 -4.33
C ARG A 162 14.68 16.60 -3.48
N VAL A 163 15.57 15.89 -4.15
CA VAL A 163 16.69 15.16 -3.52
C VAL A 163 17.98 15.90 -3.84
N PHE A 164 18.57 16.54 -2.84
CA PHE A 164 19.92 17.11 -2.94
C PHE A 164 20.92 16.18 -2.27
N ARG A 165 22.16 16.14 -2.74
CA ARG A 165 23.24 15.32 -2.20
C ARG A 165 24.37 16.22 -1.71
N SER A 166 25.11 15.80 -0.69
CA SER A 166 26.42 16.41 -0.41
C SER A 166 27.42 16.06 -1.52
N SER A 167 28.54 16.78 -1.58
CA SER A 167 29.60 16.56 -2.58
C SER A 167 30.39 15.27 -2.34
N ALA A 168 30.61 14.89 -1.08
CA ALA A 168 31.34 13.69 -0.67
C ALA A 168 30.51 12.40 -0.83
N ASN A 169 30.20 12.04 -2.09
CA ASN A 169 29.54 10.79 -2.42
C ASN A 169 30.58 9.68 -2.56
N ALA A 170 30.37 8.56 -1.88
CA ALA A 170 31.13 7.33 -2.09
C ALA A 170 30.22 6.30 -2.75
N ALA A 171 30.42 6.10 -4.07
CA ALA A 171 30.07 4.85 -4.71
C ALA A 171 31.10 3.83 -4.23
N ASN A 172 30.68 2.89 -3.38
CA ASN A 172 31.58 1.88 -2.82
C ASN A 172 31.76 0.70 -3.78
N SER A 173 30.88 0.59 -4.77
CA SER A 173 30.88 -0.34 -5.89
C SER A 173 29.85 0.12 -6.93
N ASP A 174 29.80 -0.54 -8.10
CA ASP A 174 28.74 -0.39 -9.11
C ASP A 174 27.33 -0.73 -8.60
N SER A 175 27.22 -1.33 -7.39
CA SER A 175 25.98 -1.83 -6.79
C SER A 175 25.59 -1.18 -5.47
N ARG A 176 26.46 -0.37 -4.85
CA ARG A 176 26.20 0.26 -3.55
C ARG A 176 26.65 1.70 -3.47
N LEU A 177 25.69 2.56 -3.15
CA LEU A 177 25.86 4.01 -3.04
C LEU A 177 25.59 4.47 -1.61
N THR A 178 26.58 5.11 -0.98
CA THR A 178 26.41 5.78 0.30
C THR A 178 26.62 7.28 0.16
N ALA A 179 25.74 8.08 0.76
CA ALA A 179 25.75 9.53 0.65
C ALA A 179 25.10 10.20 1.86
N ASP A 180 25.38 11.49 2.05
CA ASP A 180 24.48 12.36 2.81
C ASP A 180 23.50 13.01 1.84
N VAL A 181 22.20 12.87 2.11
CA VAL A 181 21.14 13.46 1.28
C VAL A 181 20.32 14.46 2.08
N ARG A 182 19.88 15.51 1.40
CA ARG A 182 19.00 16.55 1.93
C ARG A 182 17.67 16.46 1.20
N LEU A 183 16.65 16.05 1.92
CA LEU A 183 15.28 15.88 1.43
C LEU A 183 14.43 17.05 1.93
N ASN A 184 13.44 17.46 1.12
CA ASN A 184 12.44 18.47 1.51
C ASN A 184 13.03 19.77 2.09
N GLY A 185 14.15 20.23 1.52
CA GLY A 185 14.80 21.49 1.86
C GLY A 185 15.75 21.41 3.05
N ASN A 186 15.27 20.95 4.22
CA ASN A 186 15.99 21.12 5.50
C ASN A 186 16.26 19.81 6.26
N GLN A 187 15.80 18.66 5.78
CA GLN A 187 15.99 17.38 6.48
C GLN A 187 17.19 16.62 5.90
N PHE A 188 18.19 16.32 6.73
CA PHE A 188 19.41 15.62 6.34
C PHE A 188 19.37 14.17 6.79
N TYR A 189 19.83 13.27 5.91
CA TYR A 189 19.82 11.83 6.12
C TYR A 189 21.16 11.22 5.71
N LYS A 190 21.60 10.20 6.46
CA LYS A 190 22.53 9.18 5.98
C LYS A 190 21.76 8.23 5.07
N MET A 191 22.25 8.07 3.84
CA MET A 191 21.67 7.21 2.80
C MET A 191 22.60 6.02 2.52
N ASP A 192 22.01 4.83 2.45
CA ASP A 192 22.66 3.62 1.92
C ASP A 192 21.68 2.97 0.92
N CYS A 193 22.07 2.89 -0.35
CA CYS A 193 21.27 2.34 -1.43
C CYS A 193 22.02 1.18 -2.09
N GLN A 194 21.37 0.05 -2.27
CA GLN A 194 21.97 -1.19 -2.75
C GLN A 194 21.12 -1.82 -3.85
N LEU A 195 21.77 -2.24 -4.93
CA LEU A 195 21.14 -2.91 -6.06
C LEU A 195 21.24 -4.43 -5.94
N ALA A 196 20.21 -5.14 -6.40
CA ALA A 196 20.31 -6.55 -6.77
C ALA A 196 19.97 -6.67 -8.26
N GLY A 197 20.96 -7.09 -9.07
CA GLY A 197 20.88 -6.96 -10.51
C GLY A 197 20.64 -5.51 -10.92
N GLU A 198 19.56 -5.25 -11.67
CA GLU A 198 19.26 -3.92 -12.21
C GLU A 198 18.30 -3.07 -11.35
N ARG A 199 17.97 -3.49 -10.13
CA ARG A 199 16.91 -2.88 -9.30
C ARG A 199 17.40 -2.54 -7.91
N VAL A 200 16.87 -1.47 -7.31
CA VAL A 200 17.15 -1.15 -5.90
C VAL A 200 16.48 -2.20 -5.02
N ALA A 201 17.29 -2.98 -4.32
CA ALA A 201 16.84 -4.04 -3.40
C ALA A 201 16.81 -3.57 -1.95
N LYS A 202 17.70 -2.65 -1.57
CA LYS A 202 17.71 -2.02 -0.25
C LYS A 202 17.91 -0.51 -0.35
N LEU A 203 17.15 0.25 0.44
CA LEU A 203 17.37 1.68 0.65
C LEU A 203 17.20 2.01 2.14
N SER A 204 18.19 2.68 2.72
CA SER A 204 18.11 3.22 4.08
C SER A 204 18.19 4.74 4.04
N LEU A 205 17.35 5.41 4.81
CA LEU A 205 17.34 6.84 5.06
C LEU A 205 17.23 7.08 6.58
N ILE A 206 18.39 7.25 7.22
CA ILE A 206 18.48 7.52 8.66
C ILE A 206 18.71 9.01 8.87
N LYS A 207 17.80 9.70 9.54
CA LYS A 207 17.92 11.13 9.83
C LYS A 207 19.18 11.41 10.66
N LYS A 208 19.88 12.50 10.31
CA LYS A 208 20.98 13.07 11.10
C LYS A 208 20.48 13.97 12.24
#